data_AF-A0A6L5ZGG8-F1
#
_entry.id   AF-A0A6L5ZGG8-F1
#
_cell.length_a   1.000
_cell.length_b   1.000
_cell.length_c   1.000
_cell.angle_alpha   90.00
_cell.angle_beta   90.00
_cell.angle_gamma   90.00
#
_symmetry.space_group_name_H-M   'P 1'
#
loop_
_entity.id
_entity.type
_entity.pdbx_description
1 polymer ?
#
loop_
_entity_poly.entity_id
_entity_poly.type
_entity_poly.pdbx_seq_one_letter_code
_entity_poly.pdbx_strand_id
1 'polypeptide(L)'
;MSEQVAQPIWRPLADGLPFFAALSNGKRKRSVSDLLTLLVTLLLAGLFAGLSVPTSGFEQALVNLIGAIPSFLDVLWRLGVACLLLWVVVILVSSTVRVRVEVLVDIAAALVVAVGVALAFSRQINGVWPSFSQAASGGSAGSVPLISLACAVAVSSAASPHLSLPFRHFGRWVVLAAMLCVVLLESSTPFGALLSLLLGVAAAAAVHLGLGSSMGGPNLTGVGVALAQLGLEVDHLVEAPRQSSGVFLADAMSPTRGAVHIKVYGRDARDTQLLSRLWRA
;
A
#
# COMPACT_ATOMS: atom_id res chain seq x y z
N MET A 1 39.06 -36.65 24.23
CA MET A 1 39.43 -35.22 24.11
C MET A 1 38.60 -34.66 22.96
N SER A 2 37.43 -34.12 23.30
CA SER A 2 36.40 -33.68 22.36
C SER A 2 36.64 -32.22 21.98
N GLU A 3 37.06 -31.97 20.74
CA GLU A 3 37.02 -30.62 20.17
C GLU A 3 35.55 -30.23 19.97
N GLN A 4 35.02 -29.46 20.92
CA GLN A 4 33.84 -28.64 20.68
C GLN A 4 34.22 -27.56 19.67
N VAL A 5 33.93 -27.82 18.39
CA VAL A 5 33.90 -26.79 17.36
C VAL A 5 32.75 -25.85 17.72
N ALA A 6 33.09 -24.77 18.41
CA ALA A 6 32.21 -23.63 18.61
C ALA A 6 31.86 -23.06 17.23
N GLN A 7 30.70 -23.46 16.70
CA GLN A 7 30.13 -22.84 15.51
C GLN A 7 29.85 -21.36 15.81
N PRO A 8 30.23 -20.42 14.94
CA PRO A 8 30.00 -19.01 15.18
C PRO A 8 28.50 -18.73 15.21
N ILE A 9 28.03 -18.16 16.32
CA ILE A 9 26.70 -17.57 16.45
C ILE A 9 26.69 -16.33 15.55
N TRP A 10 26.33 -16.51 14.28
CA TRP A 10 26.17 -15.42 13.34
C TRP A 10 25.11 -14.44 13.86
N ARG A 11 25.49 -13.17 14.04
CA ARG A 11 24.58 -12.04 14.29
C ARG A 11 24.07 -11.52 12.94
N PRO A 12 22.78 -11.61 12.58
CA PRO A 12 22.28 -10.87 11.44
C PRO A 12 21.94 -9.46 11.93
N LEU A 13 22.93 -8.58 11.91
CA LEU A 13 22.72 -7.14 12.09
C LEU A 13 23.57 -6.34 11.10
N ALA A 14 23.71 -6.87 9.88
CA ALA A 14 24.42 -6.23 8.77
C ALA A 14 23.62 -6.18 7.45
N ASP A 15 22.42 -6.75 7.39
CA ASP A 15 21.53 -6.57 6.24
C ASP A 15 20.63 -5.37 6.51
N GLY A 16 20.76 -4.32 5.71
CA GLY A 16 19.90 -3.13 5.79
C GLY A 16 18.41 -3.49 5.72
N LEU A 17 17.55 -2.56 6.18
CA LEU A 17 16.10 -2.76 6.21
C LEU A 17 15.57 -3.25 4.84
N PRO A 18 15.03 -4.48 4.74
CA PRO A 18 14.60 -5.03 3.46
C PRO A 18 13.44 -4.20 2.90
N PHE A 19 13.50 -3.85 1.63
CA PHE A 19 12.49 -3.03 0.98
C PHE A 19 11.15 -3.78 0.80
N PHE A 20 11.20 -5.08 0.47
CA PHE A 20 10.04 -5.96 0.32
C PHE A 20 9.83 -6.84 1.55
N ALA A 21 8.57 -7.07 1.94
CA ALA A 21 8.21 -7.80 3.15
C ALA A 21 8.36 -9.33 3.04
N ALA A 22 8.24 -9.91 1.84
CA ALA A 22 8.26 -11.36 1.63
C ALA A 22 9.12 -11.79 0.43
N LEU A 23 9.62 -13.02 0.48
CA LEU A 23 10.15 -13.75 -0.68
C LEU A 23 9.03 -13.96 -1.71
N SER A 24 9.33 -13.90 -3.00
CA SER A 24 8.35 -14.00 -4.10
C SER A 24 7.53 -15.30 -4.07
N ASN A 25 6.34 -15.32 -4.69
CA ASN A 25 5.38 -16.45 -4.74
C ASN A 25 4.61 -16.77 -3.44
N GLY A 26 4.12 -15.76 -2.73
CA GLY A 26 3.15 -15.97 -1.64
C GLY A 26 1.76 -16.31 -2.18
N LYS A 27 0.99 -17.19 -1.49
CA LYS A 27 -0.41 -17.45 -1.85
C LYS A 27 -1.24 -16.16 -1.72
N ARG A 28 -1.91 -15.76 -2.81
CA ARG A 28 -2.84 -14.62 -2.82
C ARG A 28 -4.15 -14.98 -2.12
N LYS A 29 -4.63 -14.10 -1.25
CA LYS A 29 -5.93 -14.25 -0.57
C LYS A 29 -6.76 -13.00 -0.80
N ARG A 30 -8.05 -13.19 -1.07
CA ARG A 30 -9.01 -12.08 -1.12
C ARG A 30 -9.43 -11.76 0.30
N SER A 31 -9.23 -10.52 0.75
CA SER A 31 -9.52 -10.13 2.12
C SER A 31 -10.83 -9.34 2.21
N VAL A 32 -11.58 -9.54 3.29
CA VAL A 32 -12.77 -8.72 3.61
C VAL A 32 -12.36 -7.26 3.87
N SER A 33 -11.13 -7.02 4.33
CA SER A 33 -10.58 -5.68 4.52
C SER A 33 -10.49 -4.90 3.21
N ASP A 34 -10.12 -5.56 2.11
CA ASP A 34 -10.04 -4.92 0.79
C ASP A 34 -11.44 -4.52 0.30
N LEU A 35 -12.44 -5.40 0.52
CA LEU A 35 -13.85 -5.09 0.22
C LEU A 35 -14.35 -3.90 1.05
N LEU A 36 -14.11 -3.90 2.36
CA LEU A 36 -14.56 -2.82 3.24
C LEU A 36 -13.89 -1.50 2.86
N THR A 37 -12.58 -1.55 2.58
CA THR A 37 -11.81 -0.38 2.13
C THR A 37 -12.37 0.16 0.82
N LEU A 38 -12.66 -0.70 -0.16
CA LEU A 38 -13.28 -0.32 -1.43
C LEU A 38 -14.65 0.34 -1.20
N LEU A 39 -15.53 -0.28 -0.41
CA LEU A 39 -16.88 0.26 -0.16
C LEU A 39 -16.83 1.61 0.55
N VAL A 40 -16.00 1.73 1.60
CA VAL A 40 -15.86 2.97 2.36
C VAL A 40 -15.26 4.08 1.48
N THR A 41 -14.22 3.79 0.71
CA THR A 41 -13.59 4.79 -0.16
C THR A 41 -14.51 5.24 -1.28
N LEU A 42 -15.28 4.34 -1.90
CA LEU A 42 -16.28 4.71 -2.90
C LEU A 42 -17.44 5.52 -2.31
N LEU A 43 -17.92 5.17 -1.11
CA LEU A 43 -18.95 5.93 -0.41
C LEU A 43 -18.47 7.36 -0.12
N LEU A 44 -17.28 7.50 0.45
CA LEU A 44 -16.68 8.81 0.72
C LEU A 44 -16.40 9.58 -0.57
N ALA A 45 -15.92 8.91 -1.63
CA ALA A 45 -15.69 9.54 -2.92
C ALA A 45 -17.00 10.08 -3.52
N GLY A 46 -18.09 9.31 -3.45
CA GLY A 46 -19.41 9.76 -3.86
C GLY A 46 -19.89 10.98 -3.06
N LEU A 47 -19.68 10.98 -1.75
CA LEU A 47 -19.99 12.12 -0.87
C LEU A 47 -19.20 13.37 -1.29
N PHE A 48 -17.87 13.28 -1.43
CA PHE A 48 -17.03 14.42 -1.81
C PHE A 48 -17.32 14.90 -3.23
N ALA A 49 -17.61 14.00 -4.17
CA ALA A 49 -18.03 14.35 -5.51
C ALA A 49 -19.33 15.18 -5.50
N GLY A 50 -20.31 14.79 -4.68
CA GLY A 50 -21.55 15.56 -4.50
C GLY A 50 -21.35 16.91 -3.80
N LEU A 51 -20.36 17.02 -2.91
CA LEU A 51 -20.01 18.28 -2.24
C LEU A 51 -19.15 19.22 -3.09
N SER A 52 -18.57 18.72 -4.19
CA SER A 52 -17.67 19.51 -5.04
C SER A 52 -18.41 20.46 -5.97
N VAL A 53 -19.71 20.23 -6.25
CA VAL A 53 -20.52 21.06 -7.17
C VAL A 53 -21.92 21.28 -6.60
N PRO A 54 -22.33 22.52 -6.27
CA PRO A 54 -21.52 23.76 -6.27
C PRO A 54 -20.46 23.75 -5.15
N THR A 55 -19.34 24.45 -5.37
CA THR A 55 -18.27 24.58 -4.36
C THR A 55 -18.84 25.14 -3.06
N SER A 56 -18.69 24.38 -1.97
CA SER A 56 -19.24 24.78 -0.67
C SER A 56 -18.57 26.06 -0.17
N GLY A 57 -19.30 26.89 0.59
CA GLY A 57 -18.73 28.11 1.18
C GLY A 57 -17.52 27.85 2.09
N PHE A 58 -17.49 26.68 2.73
CA PHE A 58 -16.33 26.22 3.50
C PHE A 58 -15.11 25.91 2.61
N GLU A 59 -15.30 25.17 1.51
CA GLU A 59 -14.22 24.88 0.56
C GLU A 59 -13.70 26.16 -0.08
N GLN A 60 -14.57 27.11 -0.43
CA GLN A 60 -14.16 28.41 -0.93
C GLN A 60 -13.33 29.21 0.09
N ALA A 61 -13.69 29.17 1.38
CA ALA A 61 -12.91 29.80 2.43
C ALA A 61 -11.51 29.18 2.58
N LEU A 62 -11.40 27.85 2.44
CA LEU A 62 -10.10 27.16 2.41
C LEU A 62 -9.27 27.58 1.18
N VAL A 63 -9.87 27.60 -0.01
CA VAL A 63 -9.19 28.04 -1.24
C VAL A 63 -8.69 29.48 -1.10
N ASN A 64 -9.51 30.39 -0.57
CA ASN A 64 -9.11 31.77 -0.34
C ASN A 64 -7.98 31.89 0.71
N LEU A 65 -8.01 31.07 1.77
CA LEU A 65 -6.94 31.02 2.77
C LEU A 65 -5.63 30.52 2.16
N ILE A 66 -5.69 29.51 1.29
CA ILE A 66 -4.54 28.96 0.59
C ILE A 66 -3.94 30.00 -0.36
N GLY A 67 -4.78 30.72 -1.11
CA GLY A 67 -4.33 31.77 -2.02
C GLY A 67 -3.68 32.98 -1.32
N ALA A 68 -3.84 33.10 0.00
CA ALA A 68 -3.12 34.10 0.80
C ALA A 68 -1.68 33.67 1.17
N ILE A 69 -1.29 32.42 0.90
CA ILE A 69 0.04 31.91 1.20
C ILE A 69 1.04 32.50 0.18
N PRO A 70 2.18 33.04 0.63
CA PRO A 70 3.18 33.60 -0.27
C PRO A 70 3.76 32.58 -1.27
N SER A 71 3.82 32.97 -2.56
CA SER A 71 4.30 32.11 -3.65
C SER A 71 5.77 31.71 -3.58
N PHE A 72 6.59 32.37 -2.74
CA PHE A 72 7.97 31.93 -2.54
C PHE A 72 8.05 30.52 -1.90
N LEU A 73 6.97 30.08 -1.22
CA LEU A 73 6.85 28.73 -0.68
C LEU A 73 6.48 27.68 -1.73
N ASP A 74 6.11 28.08 -2.95
CA ASP A 74 5.75 27.14 -4.04
C ASP A 74 6.88 26.16 -4.34
N VAL A 75 8.15 26.58 -4.17
CA VAL A 75 9.31 25.71 -4.32
C VAL A 75 9.25 24.55 -3.33
N LEU A 76 8.89 24.82 -2.07
CA LEU A 76 8.77 23.80 -1.03
C LEU A 76 7.63 22.82 -1.35
N TRP A 77 6.49 23.32 -1.81
CA TRP A 77 5.34 22.49 -2.18
C TRP A 77 5.64 21.63 -3.41
N ARG A 78 6.35 22.19 -4.41
CA ARG A 78 6.84 21.44 -5.58
C ARG A 78 7.78 20.32 -5.19
N LEU A 79 8.65 20.53 -4.19
CA LEU A 79 9.51 19.47 -3.64
C LEU A 79 8.67 18.35 -3.01
N GLY A 80 7.57 18.68 -2.33
CA GLY A 80 6.64 17.71 -1.78
C GLY A 80 5.98 16.83 -2.86
N VAL A 81 5.50 17.44 -3.95
CA VAL A 81 4.97 16.70 -5.10
C VAL A 81 6.07 15.87 -5.79
N ALA A 82 7.26 16.44 -5.97
CA ALA A 82 8.41 15.73 -6.53
C ALA A 82 8.82 14.52 -5.68
N CYS A 83 8.71 14.61 -4.35
CA CYS A 83 8.96 13.50 -3.43
C CYS A 83 8.00 12.33 -3.67
N LEU A 84 6.71 12.60 -3.92
CA LEU A 84 5.74 11.56 -4.29
C LEU A 84 6.08 10.93 -5.65
N LEU A 85 6.46 11.73 -6.65
CA LEU A 85 6.89 11.21 -7.94
C LEU A 85 8.13 10.32 -7.79
N LEU A 86 9.13 10.78 -7.02
CA LEU A 86 10.32 10.00 -6.72
C LEU A 86 9.98 8.70 -6.00
N TRP A 87 9.04 8.73 -5.05
CA TRP A 87 8.58 7.55 -4.35
C TRP A 87 7.94 6.51 -5.30
N VAL A 88 7.09 6.95 -6.22
CA VAL A 88 6.51 6.10 -7.27
C VAL A 88 7.61 5.50 -8.16
N VAL A 89 8.60 6.30 -8.55
CA VAL A 89 9.75 5.83 -9.33
C VAL A 89 10.56 4.78 -8.55
N VAL A 90 10.81 4.99 -7.26
CA VAL A 90 11.52 4.03 -6.40
C VAL A 90 10.77 2.69 -6.35
N ILE A 91 9.45 2.72 -6.20
CA ILE A 91 8.61 1.50 -6.23
C ILE A 91 8.75 0.79 -7.58
N LEU A 92 8.63 1.51 -8.71
CA LEU A 92 8.70 0.93 -10.04
C LEU A 92 10.08 0.32 -10.32
N VAL A 93 11.15 1.12 -10.13
CA VAL A 93 12.53 0.69 -10.37
C VAL A 93 12.89 -0.50 -9.48
N SER A 94 12.57 -0.46 -8.18
CA SER A 94 12.87 -1.57 -7.28
C SER A 94 12.09 -2.84 -7.64
N SER A 95 10.84 -2.70 -8.10
CA SER A 95 10.03 -3.84 -8.55
C SER A 95 10.59 -4.47 -9.83
N THR A 96 11.03 -3.66 -10.79
CA THR A 96 11.64 -4.12 -12.04
C THR A 96 13.01 -4.75 -11.82
N VAL A 97 13.91 -4.07 -11.09
CA VAL A 97 15.27 -4.58 -10.82
C VAL A 97 15.23 -5.89 -10.05
N ARG A 98 14.27 -6.08 -9.15
CA ARG A 98 14.10 -7.32 -8.38
C ARG A 98 13.17 -8.34 -9.04
N VAL A 99 12.77 -8.11 -10.30
CA VAL A 99 11.93 -9.00 -11.13
C VAL A 99 10.64 -9.42 -10.40
N ARG A 100 10.01 -8.47 -9.69
CA ARG A 100 8.76 -8.68 -8.95
C ARG A 100 7.55 -8.46 -9.84
N VAL A 101 7.34 -9.38 -10.79
CA VAL A 101 6.25 -9.31 -11.79
C VAL A 101 4.88 -9.18 -11.12
N GLU A 102 4.65 -9.86 -10.00
CA GLU A 102 3.40 -9.77 -9.23
C GLU A 102 3.09 -8.33 -8.79
N VAL A 103 4.10 -7.58 -8.37
CA VAL A 103 3.97 -6.18 -7.92
C VAL A 103 3.69 -5.28 -9.12
N LEU A 104 4.40 -5.51 -10.22
CA LEU A 104 4.21 -4.74 -11.46
C LEU A 104 2.80 -4.94 -12.05
N VAL A 105 2.26 -6.16 -12.00
CA VAL A 105 0.89 -6.46 -12.44
C VAL A 105 -0.13 -5.74 -11.54
N ASP A 106 0.04 -5.81 -10.22
CA ASP A 106 -0.86 -5.12 -9.29
C ASP A 106 -0.82 -3.60 -9.50
N ILE A 107 0.38 -3.02 -9.69
CA ILE A 107 0.56 -1.59 -9.98
C ILE A 107 -0.09 -1.21 -11.31
N ALA A 108 0.15 -1.97 -12.38
CA ALA A 108 -0.39 -1.68 -13.71
C ALA A 108 -1.93 -1.77 -13.71
N ALA A 109 -2.49 -2.81 -13.09
CA ALA A 109 -3.93 -2.95 -12.94
C ALA A 109 -4.53 -1.80 -12.12
N ALA A 110 -3.90 -1.42 -11.01
CA ALA A 110 -4.35 -0.29 -10.20
C ALA A 110 -4.29 1.03 -10.94
N LEU A 111 -3.27 1.26 -11.78
CA LEU A 111 -3.17 2.44 -12.61
C LEU A 111 -4.32 2.53 -13.62
N VAL A 112 -4.61 1.42 -14.32
CA VAL A 112 -5.72 1.35 -15.28
C VAL A 112 -7.06 1.61 -14.60
N VAL A 113 -7.31 0.99 -13.44
CA VAL A 113 -8.54 1.21 -12.66
C VAL A 113 -8.61 2.66 -12.18
N ALA A 114 -7.52 3.22 -11.66
CA ALA A 114 -7.48 4.59 -11.16
C ALA A 114 -7.79 5.61 -12.25
N VAL A 115 -7.19 5.46 -13.43
CA VAL A 115 -7.49 6.31 -14.60
C VAL A 115 -8.96 6.18 -14.97
N GLY A 116 -9.48 4.95 -15.12
CA GLY A 116 -10.87 4.72 -15.50
C GLY A 116 -11.87 5.36 -14.53
N VAL A 117 -11.68 5.15 -13.22
CA VAL A 117 -12.56 5.70 -12.18
C VAL A 117 -12.42 7.22 -12.08
N ALA A 118 -11.20 7.77 -12.15
CA ALA A 118 -10.99 9.22 -12.14
C ALA A 118 -11.64 9.91 -13.34
N LEU A 119 -11.56 9.31 -14.54
CA LEU A 119 -12.25 9.81 -15.74
C LEU A 119 -13.78 9.75 -15.58
N ALA A 120 -14.32 8.67 -15.02
CA ALA A 120 -15.76 8.53 -14.78
C ALA A 120 -16.28 9.59 -13.80
N PHE A 121 -15.58 9.81 -12.69
CA PHE A 121 -15.92 10.88 -11.73
C PHE A 121 -15.74 12.27 -12.33
N SER A 122 -14.66 12.50 -13.10
CA SER A 122 -14.46 13.75 -13.83
C SER A 122 -15.63 14.04 -14.76
N ARG A 123 -16.11 13.03 -15.51
CA ARG A 123 -17.28 13.16 -16.38
C ARG A 123 -18.56 13.44 -15.59
N GLN A 124 -18.76 12.76 -14.47
CA GLN A 124 -19.95 12.94 -13.63
C GLN A 124 -20.02 14.34 -13.01
N ILE A 125 -18.89 14.86 -12.54
CA ILE A 125 -18.79 16.15 -11.86
C ILE A 125 -18.83 17.31 -12.85
N ASN A 126 -18.02 17.23 -13.91
CA ASN A 126 -17.84 18.34 -14.86
C ASN A 126 -18.80 18.28 -16.05
N GLY A 127 -19.58 17.22 -16.19
CA GLY A 127 -20.52 17.02 -17.30
C GLY A 127 -19.88 16.78 -18.66
N VAL A 128 -18.55 16.84 -18.78
CA VAL A 128 -17.75 16.65 -20.00
C VAL A 128 -16.59 15.68 -19.74
N TRP A 129 -16.26 14.85 -20.72
CA TRP A 129 -15.06 14.01 -20.62
C TRP A 129 -13.81 14.88 -20.75
N PRO A 130 -12.76 14.66 -19.96
CA PRO A 130 -11.51 15.39 -20.14
C PRO A 130 -10.89 15.04 -21.49
N SER A 131 -10.22 16.01 -22.10
CA SER A 131 -9.47 15.79 -23.34
C SER A 131 -8.33 14.78 -23.12
N PHE A 132 -7.89 14.11 -24.19
CA PHE A 132 -6.76 13.19 -24.10
C PHE A 132 -5.50 13.86 -23.54
N SER A 133 -5.21 15.10 -23.94
CA SER A 133 -4.07 15.86 -23.42
C SER A 133 -4.19 16.14 -21.92
N GLN A 134 -5.38 16.47 -21.41
CA GLN A 134 -5.62 16.65 -19.98
C GLN A 134 -5.51 15.34 -19.21
N ALA A 135 -6.03 14.24 -19.76
CA ALA A 135 -5.87 12.93 -19.15
C ALA A 135 -4.39 12.49 -19.10
N ALA A 136 -3.65 12.71 -20.20
CA ALA A 136 -2.24 12.37 -20.33
C ALA A 136 -1.32 13.23 -19.46
N SER A 137 -1.63 14.53 -19.28
CA SER A 137 -0.93 15.40 -18.33
C SER A 137 -1.33 15.13 -16.88
N GLY A 138 -2.31 14.26 -16.64
CA GLY A 138 -2.81 13.92 -15.31
C GLY A 138 -3.72 15.00 -14.68
N GLY A 139 -4.34 15.83 -15.51
CA GLY A 139 -5.27 16.91 -15.16
C GLY A 139 -4.77 18.29 -15.60
N SER A 140 -5.62 19.29 -15.45
CA SER A 140 -5.29 20.73 -15.47
C SER A 140 -5.34 21.33 -14.06
N ALA A 141 -4.80 22.53 -13.87
CA ALA A 141 -4.94 23.24 -12.60
C ALA A 141 -6.44 23.38 -12.22
N GLY A 142 -6.75 23.15 -10.94
CA GLY A 142 -8.13 23.16 -10.44
C GLY A 142 -8.98 21.94 -10.83
N SER A 143 -8.40 20.87 -11.38
CA SER A 143 -9.19 19.68 -11.77
C SER A 143 -9.82 18.99 -10.57
N VAL A 144 -11.08 18.59 -10.70
CA VAL A 144 -11.80 17.78 -9.72
C VAL A 144 -12.36 16.54 -10.40
N PRO A 145 -11.82 15.33 -10.16
CA PRO A 145 -10.57 15.03 -9.43
C PRO A 145 -9.29 15.28 -10.24
N LEU A 146 -8.14 15.32 -9.56
CA LEU A 146 -6.81 15.36 -10.17
C LEU A 146 -6.31 13.92 -10.47
N ILE A 147 -6.27 13.57 -11.75
CA ILE A 147 -5.99 12.20 -12.24
C ILE A 147 -4.58 11.74 -11.85
N SER A 148 -3.57 12.62 -11.96
CA SER A 148 -2.18 12.31 -11.60
C SER A 148 -2.02 11.90 -10.13
N LEU A 149 -2.67 12.63 -9.22
CA LEU A 149 -2.67 12.32 -7.80
C LEU A 149 -3.36 10.97 -7.53
N ALA A 150 -4.53 10.73 -8.13
CA ALA A 150 -5.23 9.45 -8.00
C ALA A 150 -4.36 8.27 -8.49
N CYS A 151 -3.64 8.45 -9.60
CA CYS A 151 -2.70 7.46 -10.13
C CYS A 151 -1.54 7.20 -9.17
N ALA A 152 -0.87 8.23 -8.67
CA ALA A 152 0.27 8.08 -7.75
C ALA A 152 -0.14 7.41 -6.42
N VAL A 153 -1.33 7.74 -5.92
CA VAL A 153 -1.93 7.10 -4.75
C VAL A 153 -2.27 5.63 -5.02
N ALA A 154 -2.81 5.31 -6.19
CA ALA A 154 -3.11 3.94 -6.59
C ALA A 154 -1.84 3.09 -6.66
N VAL A 155 -0.77 3.59 -7.28
CA VAL A 155 0.52 2.89 -7.32
C VAL A 155 1.07 2.66 -5.91
N SER A 156 1.09 3.70 -5.07
CA SER A 156 1.62 3.62 -3.70
C SER A 156 0.80 2.64 -2.84
N SER A 157 -0.53 2.67 -2.96
CA SER A 157 -1.45 1.80 -2.23
C SER A 157 -1.38 0.36 -2.73
N ALA A 158 -1.29 0.15 -4.04
CA ALA A 158 -1.20 -1.18 -4.65
C ALA A 158 0.11 -1.90 -4.28
N ALA A 159 1.22 -1.15 -4.18
CA ALA A 159 2.51 -1.67 -3.76
C ALA A 159 2.60 -1.92 -2.24
N SER A 160 1.81 -1.21 -1.42
CA SER A 160 1.91 -1.23 0.05
C SER A 160 1.95 -2.64 0.68
N PRO A 161 1.12 -3.62 0.29
CA PRO A 161 1.18 -4.97 0.88
C PRO A 161 2.50 -5.70 0.63
N HIS A 162 3.24 -5.31 -0.41
CA HIS A 162 4.51 -5.92 -0.80
C HIS A 162 5.71 -5.27 -0.11
N LEU A 163 5.56 -4.03 0.39
CA LEU A 163 6.62 -3.26 1.03
C LEU A 163 6.77 -3.63 2.51
N SER A 164 7.99 -3.50 3.05
CA SER A 164 8.18 -3.65 4.49
C SER A 164 7.55 -2.49 5.27
N LEU A 165 7.22 -2.75 6.54
CA LEU A 165 6.53 -1.79 7.42
C LEU A 165 7.09 -0.36 7.40
N PRO A 166 8.41 -0.10 7.54
CA PRO A 166 8.90 1.28 7.53
C PRO A 166 8.61 1.99 6.20
N PHE A 167 8.77 1.30 5.08
CA PHE A 167 8.50 1.85 3.74
C PHE A 167 7.00 2.05 3.48
N ARG A 168 6.13 1.21 4.04
CA ARG A 168 4.67 1.42 4.02
C ARG A 168 4.27 2.70 4.75
N HIS A 169 4.82 2.92 5.94
CA HIS A 169 4.56 4.12 6.72
C HIS A 169 5.10 5.36 6.02
N PHE A 170 6.33 5.29 5.51
CA PHE A 170 6.93 6.35 4.71
C PHE A 170 6.06 6.72 3.51
N GLY A 171 5.66 5.73 2.69
CA GLY A 171 4.79 5.97 1.53
C GLY A 171 3.47 6.63 1.90
N ARG A 172 2.83 6.25 3.02
CA ARG A 172 1.60 6.88 3.50
C ARG A 172 1.81 8.36 3.83
N TRP A 173 2.89 8.70 4.53
CA TRP A 173 3.20 10.08 4.86
C TRP A 173 3.55 10.91 3.63
N VAL A 174 4.30 10.33 2.68
CA VAL A 174 4.61 10.98 1.40
C VAL A 174 3.33 11.28 0.62
N VAL A 175 2.40 10.33 0.53
CA VAL A 175 1.10 10.52 -0.12
C VAL A 175 0.29 11.65 0.53
N LEU A 176 0.16 11.64 1.86
CA LEU A 176 -0.60 12.67 2.58
C LEU A 176 0.05 14.06 2.45
N ALA A 177 1.38 14.13 2.54
CA ALA A 177 2.12 15.37 2.36
C ALA A 177 1.97 15.92 0.93
N ALA A 178 2.03 15.05 -0.08
CA ALA A 178 1.88 15.46 -1.47
C ALA A 178 0.45 15.88 -1.81
N MET A 179 -0.57 15.22 -1.23
CA MET A 179 -1.96 15.68 -1.33
C MET A 179 -2.09 17.12 -0.81
N LEU A 180 -1.50 17.42 0.36
CA LEU A 180 -1.47 18.78 0.89
C LEU A 180 -0.72 19.74 -0.04
N CYS A 181 0.43 19.34 -0.58
CA CYS A 181 1.21 20.18 -1.49
C CYS A 181 0.46 20.51 -2.79
N VAL A 182 -0.28 19.55 -3.37
CA VAL A 182 -1.11 19.77 -4.57
C VAL A 182 -2.20 20.80 -4.30
N VAL A 183 -2.80 20.78 -3.10
CA VAL A 183 -3.80 21.77 -2.67
C VAL A 183 -3.16 23.14 -2.49
N LEU A 184 -1.99 23.20 -1.84
CA LEU A 184 -1.23 24.45 -1.64
C LEU A 184 -0.72 25.07 -2.94
N LEU A 185 -0.49 24.25 -3.97
CA LEU A 185 -0.13 24.68 -5.32
C LEU A 185 -1.34 25.00 -6.21
N GLU A 186 -2.55 25.01 -5.64
CA GLU A 186 -3.82 25.25 -6.36
C GLU A 186 -4.03 24.31 -7.56
N SER A 187 -3.33 23.17 -7.57
CA SER A 187 -3.41 22.18 -8.65
C SER A 187 -4.72 21.40 -8.58
N SER A 188 -5.32 21.32 -7.38
CA SER A 188 -6.66 20.79 -7.12
C SER A 188 -7.28 21.52 -5.93
N THR A 189 -8.61 21.56 -5.85
CA THR A 189 -9.30 22.01 -4.65
C THR A 189 -9.09 21.02 -3.48
N PRO A 190 -9.31 21.43 -2.22
CA PRO A 190 -9.22 20.52 -1.07
C PRO A 190 -10.10 19.27 -1.20
N PHE A 191 -11.36 19.42 -1.64
CA PHE A 191 -12.23 18.25 -1.85
C PHE A 191 -11.82 17.45 -3.09
N GLY A 192 -11.35 18.11 -4.15
CA GLY A 192 -10.79 17.42 -5.32
C GLY A 192 -9.56 16.58 -4.99
N ALA A 193 -8.70 17.05 -4.09
CA ALA A 193 -7.52 16.31 -3.66
C ALA A 193 -7.90 15.11 -2.78
N LEU A 194 -8.87 15.29 -1.87
CA LEU A 194 -9.44 14.19 -1.08
C LEU A 194 -10.10 13.14 -1.98
N LEU A 195 -10.89 13.59 -2.96
CA LEU A 195 -11.51 12.71 -3.94
C LEU A 195 -10.46 11.92 -4.71
N SER A 196 -9.41 12.59 -5.20
CA SER A 196 -8.30 11.94 -5.91
C SER A 196 -7.60 10.87 -5.06
N LEU A 197 -7.34 11.18 -3.78
CA LEU A 197 -6.79 10.22 -2.82
C LEU A 197 -7.72 9.01 -2.66
N LEU A 198 -9.01 9.24 -2.43
CA LEU A 198 -10.00 8.18 -2.24
C LEU A 198 -10.13 7.28 -3.47
N LEU A 199 -10.15 7.86 -4.68
CA LEU A 199 -10.21 7.09 -5.93
C LEU A 199 -8.95 6.24 -6.14
N GLY A 200 -7.78 6.76 -5.79
CA GLY A 200 -6.54 5.98 -5.85
C GLY A 200 -6.52 4.80 -4.89
N VAL A 201 -6.98 5.01 -3.64
CA VAL A 201 -7.10 3.92 -2.65
C VAL A 201 -8.17 2.90 -3.09
N ALA A 202 -9.32 3.36 -3.60
CA ALA A 202 -10.37 2.50 -4.14
C ALA A 202 -9.85 1.64 -5.29
N ALA A 203 -9.07 2.22 -6.22
CA ALA A 203 -8.48 1.47 -7.32
C ALA A 203 -7.55 0.35 -6.85
N ALA A 204 -6.66 0.64 -5.88
CA ALA A 204 -5.80 -0.37 -5.29
C ALA A 204 -6.60 -1.47 -4.58
N ALA A 205 -7.61 -1.10 -3.78
CA ALA A 205 -8.49 -2.05 -3.08
C ALA A 205 -9.27 -2.94 -4.06
N ALA A 206 -9.76 -2.39 -5.18
CA ALA A 206 -10.44 -3.15 -6.22
C ALA A 206 -9.51 -4.20 -6.86
N VAL A 207 -8.25 -3.83 -7.11
CA VAL A 207 -7.25 -4.76 -7.65
C VAL A 207 -6.89 -5.84 -6.65
N HIS A 208 -6.67 -5.48 -5.38
CA HIS A 208 -6.41 -6.45 -4.31
C HIS A 208 -7.60 -7.38 -4.06
N LEU A 209 -8.83 -6.89 -4.20
CA LEU A 209 -10.02 -7.73 -4.10
C LEU A 209 -10.15 -8.68 -5.30
N GLY A 210 -9.89 -8.19 -6.52
CA GLY A 210 -10.00 -8.98 -7.76
C GLY A 210 -8.90 -10.03 -7.91
N LEU A 211 -7.64 -9.59 -7.83
CA LEU A 211 -6.45 -10.43 -8.00
C LEU A 211 -6.04 -11.16 -6.70
N GLY A 212 -6.55 -10.73 -5.54
CA GLY A 212 -6.08 -11.16 -4.24
C GLY A 212 -4.86 -10.34 -3.79
N SER A 213 -4.83 -9.95 -2.51
CA SER A 213 -3.66 -9.32 -1.92
C SER A 213 -2.63 -10.38 -1.52
N SER A 214 -1.37 -10.12 -1.84
CA SER A 214 -0.23 -10.88 -1.32
C SER A 214 0.10 -10.33 0.07
N MET A 215 -0.84 -10.47 1.01
CA MET A 215 -0.68 -9.93 2.36
C MET A 215 0.30 -10.81 3.14
N GLY A 216 1.58 -10.77 2.76
CA GLY A 216 2.75 -11.26 3.51
C GLY A 216 2.63 -12.61 4.22
N GLY A 217 1.76 -13.51 3.73
CA GLY A 217 1.52 -14.79 4.38
C GLY A 217 2.82 -15.60 4.39
N PRO A 218 3.20 -16.23 5.51
CA PRO A 218 4.36 -17.13 5.55
C PRO A 218 4.24 -18.15 4.41
N ASN A 219 5.29 -18.29 3.59
CA ASN A 219 5.38 -19.33 2.58
C ASN A 219 6.12 -20.55 3.16
N LEU A 220 5.82 -21.76 2.69
CA LEU A 220 6.43 -22.99 3.24
C LEU A 220 7.97 -22.93 3.17
N THR A 221 8.52 -22.40 2.07
CA THR A 221 9.98 -22.24 1.91
C THR A 221 10.58 -21.34 2.99
N GLY A 222 9.97 -20.19 3.27
CA GLY A 222 10.42 -19.24 4.29
C GLY A 222 10.20 -19.78 5.71
N VAL A 223 9.15 -20.56 5.94
CA VAL A 223 8.96 -21.27 7.21
C VAL A 223 10.07 -22.31 7.40
N GLY A 224 10.42 -23.07 6.36
CA GLY A 224 11.54 -24.02 6.40
C GLY A 224 12.88 -23.34 6.70
N VAL A 225 13.19 -22.22 6.04
CA VAL A 225 14.40 -21.42 6.31
C VAL A 225 14.40 -20.89 7.75
N ALA A 226 13.28 -20.38 8.25
CA ALA A 226 13.18 -19.88 9.61
C ALA A 226 13.33 -21.00 10.66
N LEU A 227 12.79 -22.19 10.40
CA LEU A 227 12.96 -23.36 11.27
C LEU A 227 14.43 -23.82 11.29
N ALA A 228 15.09 -23.87 10.13
CA ALA A 228 16.51 -24.19 10.05
C ALA A 228 17.38 -23.17 10.82
N GLN A 229 17.05 -21.88 10.75
CA GLN A 229 17.70 -20.83 11.55
C GLN A 229 17.49 -21.00 13.07
N LEU A 230 16.40 -21.63 13.48
CA LEU A 230 16.12 -21.98 14.87
C LEU A 230 16.76 -23.33 15.28
N GLY A 231 17.53 -23.97 14.39
CA GLY A 231 18.12 -25.29 14.61
C GLY A 231 17.10 -26.43 14.57
N LEU A 232 15.93 -26.21 13.96
CA LEU A 232 14.91 -27.22 13.76
C LEU A 232 14.94 -27.73 12.32
N GLU A 233 15.57 -28.88 12.13
CA GLU A 233 15.45 -29.64 10.88
C GLU A 233 14.08 -30.33 10.82
N VAL A 234 13.38 -30.08 9.71
CA VAL A 234 12.05 -30.60 9.44
C VAL A 234 11.97 -31.10 8.00
N ASP A 235 11.43 -32.30 7.84
CA ASP A 235 11.12 -32.94 6.58
C ASP A 235 9.61 -32.84 6.29
N HIS A 236 9.23 -32.92 5.01
CA HIS A 236 7.84 -32.95 4.56
C HIS A 236 6.98 -31.80 5.15
N LEU A 237 7.48 -30.57 5.06
CA LEU A 237 6.74 -29.39 5.47
C LEU A 237 5.55 -29.13 4.52
N VAL A 238 4.33 -29.29 5.03
CA VAL A 238 3.08 -29.13 4.28
C VAL A 238 2.14 -28.18 5.01
N GLU A 239 1.29 -27.45 4.30
CA GLU A 239 0.24 -26.66 4.94
C GLU A 239 -0.78 -27.56 5.65
N ALA A 240 -1.17 -27.17 6.87
CA ALA A 240 -2.20 -27.90 7.59
C ALA A 240 -3.54 -27.88 6.83
N PRO A 241 -4.33 -28.97 6.85
CA PRO A 241 -5.59 -29.08 6.09
C PRO A 241 -6.62 -28.00 6.42
N ARG A 242 -6.57 -27.45 7.64
CA ARG A 242 -7.40 -26.33 8.09
C ARG A 242 -6.52 -25.16 8.44
N GLN A 243 -6.71 -24.05 7.72
CA GLN A 243 -6.08 -22.78 8.03
C GLN A 243 -7.02 -21.93 8.90
N SER A 244 -6.50 -21.30 9.95
CA SER A 244 -7.25 -20.33 10.76
C SER A 244 -6.92 -18.90 10.34
N SER A 245 -7.90 -18.00 10.37
CA SER A 245 -7.65 -16.58 10.07
C SER A 245 -6.58 -15.99 11.01
N GLY A 246 -5.60 -15.28 10.45
CA GLY A 246 -4.54 -14.61 11.23
C GLY A 246 -3.34 -15.48 11.66
N VAL A 247 -3.35 -16.78 11.37
CA VAL A 247 -2.23 -17.70 11.69
C VAL A 247 -1.99 -18.64 10.52
N PHE A 248 -0.73 -18.74 10.08
CA PHE A 248 -0.34 -19.75 9.11
C PHE A 248 -0.01 -21.05 9.85
N LEU A 249 -0.66 -22.14 9.45
CA LEU A 249 -0.52 -23.44 10.07
C LEU A 249 0.20 -24.38 9.09
N ALA A 250 1.30 -24.99 9.53
CA ALA A 250 2.02 -26.00 8.77
C ALA A 250 2.30 -27.21 9.65
N ASP A 251 2.31 -28.38 9.02
CA ASP A 251 2.65 -29.64 9.63
C ASP A 251 3.97 -30.11 9.03
N ALA A 252 4.86 -30.65 9.86
CA ALA A 252 6.12 -31.21 9.40
C ALA A 252 6.52 -32.42 10.25
N MET A 253 7.47 -33.20 9.76
CA MET A 253 8.08 -34.27 10.52
C MET A 253 9.49 -33.86 10.90
N SER A 254 9.84 -33.93 12.19
CA SER A 254 11.22 -33.72 12.63
C SER A 254 11.88 -35.07 12.96
N PRO A 255 13.09 -35.35 12.47
CA PRO A 255 13.82 -36.57 12.79
C PRO A 255 14.04 -36.75 14.30
N THR A 256 14.13 -35.65 15.04
CA THR A 256 14.43 -35.65 16.48
C THR A 256 13.18 -35.57 17.36
N ARG A 257 12.07 -35.03 16.86
CA ARG A 257 10.86 -34.71 17.67
C ARG A 257 9.58 -35.38 17.18
N GLY A 258 9.61 -36.11 16.07
CA GLY A 258 8.41 -36.68 15.45
C GLY A 258 7.54 -35.60 14.79
N ALA A 259 6.22 -35.79 14.78
CA ALA A 259 5.30 -34.87 14.13
C ALA A 259 5.26 -33.51 14.85
N VAL A 260 5.47 -32.42 14.12
CA VAL A 260 5.50 -31.05 14.64
C VAL A 260 4.42 -30.20 13.96
N HIS A 261 3.58 -29.57 14.78
CA HIS A 261 2.62 -28.56 14.35
C HIS A 261 3.23 -27.16 14.49
N ILE A 262 3.37 -26.46 13.37
CA ILE A 262 4.00 -25.16 13.27
C ILE A 262 2.91 -24.10 13.13
N LYS A 263 2.87 -23.14 14.07
CA LYS A 263 1.97 -21.99 14.03
C LYS A 263 2.79 -20.73 13.83
N VAL A 264 2.67 -20.12 12.65
CA VAL A 264 3.34 -18.86 12.34
C VAL A 264 2.34 -17.73 12.47
N TYR A 265 2.52 -16.93 13.51
CA TYR A 265 1.74 -15.72 13.73
C TYR A 265 2.36 -14.58 12.91
N GLY A 266 1.54 -13.93 12.07
CA GLY A 266 1.96 -12.73 11.37
C GLY A 266 2.32 -11.62 12.36
N ARG A 267 3.21 -10.70 11.96
CA ARG A 267 3.68 -9.59 12.80
C ARG A 267 2.51 -8.69 13.26
N ASP A 268 1.49 -8.52 12.43
CA ASP A 268 0.28 -7.73 12.74
C ASP A 268 -0.59 -8.36 13.85
N ALA A 269 -0.50 -9.68 14.07
CA ALA A 269 -1.18 -10.35 15.18
C ALA A 269 -0.54 -9.99 16.55
N ARG A 270 0.76 -9.66 16.56
CA ARG A 270 1.47 -9.18 17.76
C ARG A 270 1.07 -7.75 18.12
N ASP A 271 0.95 -6.87 17.14
CA ASP A 271 0.56 -5.47 17.37
C ASP A 271 -0.91 -5.36 17.82
N THR A 272 -1.78 -6.21 17.28
CA THR A 272 -3.17 -6.35 17.75
C THR A 272 -3.21 -6.87 19.20
N GLN A 273 -2.30 -7.78 19.57
CA GLN A 273 -2.19 -8.24 20.96
C GLN A 273 -1.69 -7.13 21.90
N LEU A 274 -0.74 -6.29 21.50
CA LEU A 274 -0.27 -5.17 22.30
C LEU A 274 -1.36 -4.11 22.53
N LEU A 275 -2.12 -3.76 21.49
CA LEU A 275 -3.29 -2.88 21.59
C LEU A 275 -4.37 -3.49 22.50
N SER A 276 -4.63 -4.79 22.37
CA SER A 276 -5.60 -5.48 23.24
C SER A 276 -5.14 -5.58 24.70
N ARG A 277 -3.83 -5.53 24.96
CA ARG A 277 -3.24 -5.50 26.31
C ARG A 277 -3.30 -4.11 26.91
N LEU A 278 -3.02 -3.06 26.13
CA LEU A 278 -3.14 -1.66 26.56
C LEU A 278 -4.58 -1.25 26.83
N TRP A 279 -5.55 -1.85 26.12
CA TRP A 279 -6.97 -1.61 26.36
C TRP A 279 -7.52 -2.34 27.61
N ARG A 280 -6.84 -3.40 28.05
CA ARG A 280 -7.25 -4.20 29.22
C ARG A 280 -6.48 -3.82 30.49
N ALA A 281 -5.56 -2.88 30.42
CA ALA A 281 -4.85 -2.28 31.54
C ALA A 281 -5.50 -0.93 31.88
#